data_AF-A0A241VN81-F1
#
_entry.id   AF-A0A241VN81-F1
#
_cell.length_a   1.000
_cell.length_b   1.000
_cell.length_c   1.000
_cell.angle_alpha   90.00
_cell.angle_beta   90.00
_cell.angle_gamma   90.00
#
_symmetry.space_group_name_H-M   'P 1'
#
loop_
_entity.id
_entity.type
_entity.pdbx_description
1 polymer ?
#
loop_
_entity_poly.entity_id
_entity_poly.type
_entity_poly.pdbx_seq_one_letter_code
_entity_poly.pdbx_strand_id
1 'polypeptide(L)'
;MKNYLLPGVLLSGCTFAPILSHANEERIVVGDYTFPTVLSHALQQGISIPVYLKYTKDTAIIDDKSQQKVADAMLIYKNDHLYVKTIDFESYQQTTALSSELKQNLESLDKSFNQQMQ
;
A
#
# COMPACT_ATOMS: atom_id res chain seq x y z
N MET A 1 -18.96 62.65 -41.80
CA MET A 1 -17.48 62.70 -41.67
C MET A 1 -17.03 61.34 -41.14
N LYS A 2 -16.06 60.73 -41.82
CA LYS A 2 -15.76 59.30 -41.78
C LYS A 2 -14.37 59.15 -41.18
N ASN A 3 -14.27 58.74 -39.92
CA ASN A 3 -12.99 58.59 -39.24
C ASN A 3 -12.79 57.12 -38.83
N TYR A 4 -11.74 56.54 -39.40
CA TYR A 4 -11.28 55.17 -39.22
C TYR A 4 -10.53 55.05 -37.90
N LEU A 5 -10.87 54.04 -37.08
CA LEU A 5 -10.06 53.62 -35.92
C LEU A 5 -9.53 52.21 -36.19
N LEU A 6 -8.22 52.10 -36.26
CA LEU A 6 -7.45 50.86 -36.34
C LEU A 6 -7.50 50.11 -34.99
N PRO A 7 -7.48 48.77 -34.97
CA PRO A 7 -7.49 47.99 -33.75
C PRO A 7 -6.07 47.85 -33.18
N GLY A 8 -5.86 48.31 -31.95
CA GLY A 8 -4.66 48.03 -31.17
C GLY A 8 -4.73 46.64 -30.56
N VAL A 9 -3.93 45.70 -31.07
CA VAL A 9 -3.69 44.40 -30.46
C VAL A 9 -2.56 44.57 -29.44
N LEU A 10 -2.89 44.59 -28.14
CA LEU A 10 -1.92 44.45 -27.06
C LEU A 10 -1.65 42.96 -26.84
N LEU A 11 -0.58 42.46 -27.44
CA LEU A 11 -0.04 41.13 -27.20
C LEU A 11 0.81 41.19 -25.92
N SER A 12 0.17 41.06 -24.74
CA SER A 12 0.89 40.87 -23.48
C SER A 12 1.53 39.48 -23.46
N GLY A 13 2.82 39.42 -23.75
CA GLY A 13 3.63 38.23 -23.58
C GLY A 13 3.84 37.90 -22.11
N CYS A 14 3.06 36.94 -21.58
CA CYS A 14 3.45 36.22 -20.37
C CYS A 14 4.57 35.24 -20.74
N THR A 15 5.82 35.63 -20.48
CA THR A 15 6.93 34.68 -20.48
C THR A 15 6.74 33.75 -19.27
N PHE A 16 6.17 32.58 -19.50
CA PHE A 16 6.20 31.47 -18.55
C PHE A 16 7.66 31.03 -18.39
N ALA A 17 8.33 31.52 -17.34
CA ALA A 17 9.56 30.90 -16.88
C ALA A 17 9.19 29.54 -16.27
N PRO A 18 9.75 28.41 -16.73
CA PRO A 18 9.60 27.15 -16.01
C PRO A 18 10.38 27.29 -14.72
N ILE A 19 9.68 27.48 -13.60
CA ILE A 19 10.26 27.29 -12.28
C ILE A 19 10.55 25.80 -12.18
N LEU A 20 11.80 25.41 -12.42
CA LEU A 20 12.33 24.11 -12.01
C LEU A 20 12.40 24.13 -10.48
N SER A 21 11.27 23.82 -9.85
CA SER A 21 11.25 23.44 -8.45
C SER A 21 12.13 22.21 -8.31
N HIS A 22 13.33 22.40 -7.76
CA HIS A 22 14.12 21.31 -7.23
C HIS A 22 13.26 20.67 -6.14
N ALA A 23 12.69 19.51 -6.43
CA ALA A 23 12.06 18.68 -5.43
C ALA A 23 13.13 18.38 -4.39
N ASN A 24 13.09 19.09 -3.27
CA ASN A 24 13.81 18.68 -2.08
C ASN A 24 13.24 17.30 -1.76
N GLU A 25 14.06 16.25 -1.93
CA GLU A 25 13.69 14.88 -1.62
C GLU A 25 13.43 14.80 -0.11
N GLU A 26 12.22 15.15 0.30
CA GLU A 26 11.81 15.19 1.70
C GLU A 26 11.79 13.75 2.22
N ARG A 27 12.89 13.35 2.85
CA ARG A 27 13.03 12.06 3.49
C ARG A 27 12.27 12.08 4.80
N ILE A 28 11.36 11.13 4.96
CA ILE A 28 10.64 10.95 6.20
C ILE A 28 11.56 10.28 7.22
N VAL A 29 11.59 10.82 8.44
CA VAL A 29 12.33 10.26 9.57
C VAL A 29 11.36 10.05 10.72
N VAL A 30 11.32 8.84 11.27
CA VAL A 30 10.46 8.46 12.41
C VAL A 30 11.33 7.78 13.47
N GLY A 31 11.53 8.45 14.61
CA GLY A 31 12.51 8.02 15.61
C GLY A 31 13.91 7.94 14.99
N ASP A 32 14.57 6.80 15.11
CA ASP A 32 15.90 6.54 14.54
C ASP A 32 15.85 5.97 13.11
N TYR A 33 14.66 5.78 12.54
CA TYR A 33 14.50 5.20 11.20
C TYR A 33 14.30 6.27 10.14
N THR A 34 15.14 6.23 9.10
CA THR A 34 15.00 7.07 7.90
C THR A 34 14.43 6.24 6.76
N PHE A 35 13.30 6.67 6.22
CA PHE A 35 12.68 6.00 5.08
C PHE A 35 13.49 6.23 3.80
N PRO A 36 13.62 5.22 2.92
CA PRO A 36 14.13 5.43 1.57
C PRO A 36 13.32 6.53 0.85
N THR A 37 13.96 7.32 -0.01
CA THR A 37 13.30 8.42 -0.74
C THR A 37 12.02 7.95 -1.44
N VAL A 38 12.08 6.81 -2.15
CA VAL A 38 10.92 6.25 -2.87
C VAL A 38 9.74 5.98 -1.93
N LEU A 39 10.01 5.40 -0.76
CA LEU A 39 8.98 5.09 0.22
C LEU A 39 8.46 6.36 0.90
N SER A 40 9.31 7.37 1.08
CA SER A 40 8.90 8.66 1.64
C SER A 40 7.83 9.32 0.76
N HIS A 41 8.08 9.39 -0.55
CA HIS A 41 7.08 9.90 -1.50
C HIS A 41 5.81 9.05 -1.53
N ALA A 42 5.93 7.72 -1.50
CA ALA A 42 4.77 6.84 -1.45
C ALA A 42 3.92 7.08 -0.18
N LEU A 43 4.56 7.32 0.97
CA LEU A 43 3.86 7.64 2.22
C LEU A 43 3.19 9.03 2.19
N GLN A 44 3.79 10.01 1.53
CA GLN A 44 3.18 11.33 1.34
C GLN A 44 1.93 11.26 0.44
N GLN A 45 1.97 10.41 -0.60
CA GLN A 45 0.86 10.19 -1.54
C GLN A 45 -0.21 9.22 -1.00
N GLY A 46 0.19 8.34 -0.09
CA GLY A 46 -0.60 7.23 0.41
C GLY A 46 -0.18 5.91 -0.22
N ILE A 47 0.22 4.95 0.62
CA ILE A 47 0.63 3.60 0.21
C ILE A 47 -0.33 2.57 0.79
N SER A 48 -0.82 1.67 -0.05
CA SER A 48 -1.63 0.54 0.38
C SER A 48 -0.73 -0.63 0.78
N ILE A 49 -0.93 -1.18 1.98
CA ILE A 49 -0.19 -2.34 2.48
C ILE A 49 -1.14 -3.47 2.89
N PRO A 50 -0.75 -4.75 2.68
CA PRO A 50 -1.56 -5.88 3.09
C PRO A 50 -1.55 -6.06 4.61
N VAL A 51 -2.72 -6.38 5.16
CA VAL A 51 -2.93 -6.66 6.59
C VAL A 51 -3.17 -8.15 6.81
N TYR A 52 -2.52 -8.70 7.84
CA TYR A 52 -2.60 -10.09 8.24
C TYR A 52 -2.91 -10.20 9.74
N LEU A 53 -3.58 -11.28 10.15
CA LEU A 53 -3.81 -11.59 11.56
C LEU A 53 -2.55 -12.19 12.19
N LYS A 54 -2.21 -11.77 13.41
CA LYS A 54 -1.17 -12.40 14.24
C LYS A 54 -1.82 -13.03 15.46
N TYR A 55 -1.58 -14.31 15.70
CA TYR A 55 -2.04 -14.98 16.92
C TYR A 55 -1.14 -14.60 18.10
N THR A 56 -1.74 -14.09 19.18
CA THR A 56 -1.03 -13.48 20.32
C THR A 56 -0.44 -14.50 21.31
N LYS A 57 -0.68 -15.81 21.10
CA LYS A 57 -0.20 -16.86 22.01
C LYS A 57 1.28 -17.21 21.84
N ASP A 58 1.88 -16.85 20.69
CA ASP A 58 3.30 -17.06 20.45
C ASP A 58 4.06 -15.72 20.49
N THR A 59 4.85 -15.57 21.55
CA THR A 59 5.80 -14.45 21.75
C THR A 59 7.04 -14.58 20.86
N ALA A 60 7.23 -15.71 20.20
CA ALA A 60 8.30 -15.88 19.23
C ALA A 60 7.97 -15.09 17.95
N ILE A 61 8.95 -14.35 17.42
CA ILE A 61 8.88 -13.78 16.07
C ILE A 61 9.11 -14.94 15.08
N ILE A 62 8.21 -15.92 15.12
CA ILE A 62 8.18 -17.05 14.20
C ILE A 62 6.86 -16.93 13.46
N ASP A 63 6.89 -17.40 12.23
CA ASP A 63 6.02 -17.20 11.08
C ASP A 63 4.55 -17.65 11.26
N ASP A 64 3.97 -17.43 12.43
CA ASP A 64 2.59 -17.82 12.78
C ASP A 64 1.59 -16.68 12.51
N LYS A 65 1.91 -15.87 11.50
CA LYS A 65 0.93 -14.95 10.92
C LYS A 65 -0.02 -15.76 10.05
N SER A 66 -1.28 -15.36 10.02
CA SER A 66 -2.22 -15.88 9.03
C SER A 66 -1.60 -15.69 7.62
N GLN A 67 -1.45 -16.78 6.88
CA GLN A 67 -1.06 -16.76 5.45
C GLN A 67 -2.12 -16.05 4.58
N GLN A 68 -3.33 -15.88 5.12
CA GLN A 68 -4.42 -15.19 4.44
C GLN A 68 -4.42 -13.70 4.78
N LYS A 69 -4.30 -12.87 3.73
CA LYS A 69 -4.55 -11.42 3.78
C LYS A 69 -6.00 -11.17 4.18
N VAL A 70 -6.23 -10.27 5.14
CA VAL A 70 -7.58 -9.95 5.65
C VAL A 70 -8.07 -8.56 5.26
N ALA A 71 -7.16 -7.66 4.91
CA ALA A 71 -7.49 -6.31 4.46
C ALA A 71 -6.30 -5.69 3.73
N ASP A 72 -6.54 -4.55 3.09
CA ASP A 72 -5.51 -3.60 2.70
C ASP A 72 -5.67 -2.32 3.54
N ALA A 73 -4.58 -1.76 4.03
CA ALA A 73 -4.58 -0.51 4.80
C ALA A 73 -3.83 0.59 4.05
N MET A 74 -4.46 1.74 3.90
CA MET A 74 -3.80 2.92 3.32
C MET A 74 -3.05 3.68 4.40
N LEU A 75 -1.72 3.65 4.33
CA LEU A 75 -0.83 4.43 5.20
C LEU A 75 -0.50 5.77 4.56
N ILE A 76 -0.54 6.83 5.37
CA ILE A 76 -0.10 8.17 4.97
C ILE A 76 0.84 8.75 6.01
N TYR A 77 1.80 9.57 5.58
CA TYR A 77 2.57 10.42 6.47
C TYR A 77 2.17 11.88 6.26
N LYS A 78 1.76 12.55 7.35
CA LYS A 78 1.32 13.94 7.32
C LYS A 78 1.60 14.60 8.66
N ASN A 79 1.98 15.87 8.69
CA ASN A 79 2.20 16.64 9.93
C ASN A 79 3.10 15.87 10.92
N ASP A 80 4.19 15.30 10.44
CA ASP A 80 5.15 14.53 11.24
C ASP A 80 4.62 13.26 11.94
N HIS A 81 3.51 12.72 11.43
CA HIS A 81 2.89 11.52 11.96
C HIS A 81 2.48 10.54 10.86
N LEU A 82 2.60 9.25 11.16
CA LEU A 82 2.12 8.15 10.33
C LEU A 82 0.68 7.80 10.74
N TYR A 83 -0.23 7.75 9.77
CA TYR A 83 -1.63 7.41 9.99
C TYR A 83 -2.07 6.24 9.12
N VAL A 84 -3.00 5.46 9.65
CA VAL A 84 -3.86 4.59 8.85
C VAL A 84 -5.06 5.42 8.40
N LYS A 85 -5.14 5.74 7.11
CA LYS A 85 -6.22 6.55 6.54
C LYS A 85 -7.49 5.72 6.29
N THR A 86 -7.35 4.52 5.74
CA THR A 86 -8.45 3.57 5.51
C THR A 86 -8.00 2.15 5.75
N ILE A 87 -8.96 1.28 6.06
CA ILE A 87 -8.79 -0.18 6.09
C ILE A 87 -9.91 -0.75 5.22
N ASP A 88 -9.53 -1.39 4.13
CA ASP A 88 -10.43 -2.01 3.17
C ASP A 88 -10.37 -3.52 3.38
N PHE A 89 -11.39 -4.07 4.06
CA PHE A 89 -11.46 -5.49 4.37
C PHE A 89 -11.74 -6.32 3.12
N GLU A 90 -11.01 -7.43 2.99
CA GLU A 90 -11.26 -8.39 1.92
C GLU A 90 -12.64 -9.04 2.12
N SER A 91 -13.45 -9.07 1.06
CA SER A 91 -14.82 -9.61 1.11
C SER A 91 -14.90 -11.14 1.03
N TYR A 92 -13.74 -11.82 0.93
CA TYR A 92 -13.69 -13.26 0.78
C TYR A 92 -14.11 -13.99 2.05
N GLN A 93 -14.87 -15.08 1.90
CA GLN A 93 -15.13 -16.04 2.97
C GLN A 93 -13.77 -16.47 3.55
N GLN A 94 -13.47 -16.11 4.79
CA GLN A 94 -12.25 -16.55 5.48
C GLN A 94 -12.27 -18.07 5.59
N THR A 95 -11.66 -18.76 4.63
CA THR A 95 -11.41 -20.19 4.76
C THR A 95 -10.26 -20.33 5.73
N THR A 96 -10.55 -20.70 6.98
CA THR A 96 -9.52 -21.11 7.94
C THR A 96 -8.63 -22.14 7.26
N ALA A 97 -7.38 -21.77 6.96
CA ALA A 97 -6.45 -22.71 6.37
C ALA A 97 -6.20 -23.83 7.38
N LEU A 98 -6.34 -25.09 6.94
CA LEU A 98 -5.97 -26.24 7.75
C LEU A 98 -4.50 -26.11 8.17
N SER A 99 -4.21 -26.46 9.43
CA SER A 99 -2.83 -26.56 9.91
C SER A 99 -2.03 -27.53 9.04
N SER A 100 -0.72 -27.34 8.97
CA SER A 100 0.19 -28.20 8.21
C SER A 100 0.06 -29.67 8.61
N GLU A 101 -0.11 -29.94 9.90
CA GLU A 101 -0.34 -31.29 10.45
C GLU A 101 -1.63 -31.92 9.92
N LEU A 102 -2.74 -31.18 9.93
CA LEU A 102 -4.02 -31.69 9.42
C LEU A 102 -3.99 -31.91 7.90
N LYS A 103 -3.27 -31.06 7.16
CA LYS A 103 -3.05 -31.26 5.71
C LYS A 103 -2.27 -32.56 5.44
N GLN A 104 -1.19 -32.83 6.17
CA GLN A 104 -0.44 -34.07 6.03
C GLN A 104 -1.26 -35.31 6.40
N ASN A 105 -2.09 -35.21 7.45
CA ASN A 105 -2.98 -36.29 7.84
C ASN A 105 -4.07 -36.55 6.78
N LEU A 106 -4.62 -35.51 6.16
CA LEU A 106 -5.56 -35.66 5.05
C LEU A 106 -4.92 -36.23 3.80
N GLU A 107 -3.71 -35.80 3.44
CA GLU A 107 -2.97 -36.35 2.29
C GLU A 107 -2.60 -37.83 2.48
N SER A 108 -2.23 -38.23 3.70
CA SER A 108 -1.95 -39.64 4.01
C SER A 108 -3.22 -40.49 3.99
N LEU A 109 -4.33 -39.96 4.49
CA LEU A 109 -5.64 -40.61 4.42
C LEU A 109 -6.09 -40.80 2.97
N ASP A 110 -5.99 -39.76 2.12
CA ASP A 110 -6.37 -39.82 0.70
C ASP A 110 -5.54 -40.85 -0.07
N LYS A 111 -4.23 -40.93 0.17
CA LYS A 111 -3.38 -41.98 -0.40
C LYS A 111 -3.83 -43.38 0.03
N SER A 112 -4.14 -43.58 1.32
CA SER A 112 -4.58 -44.88 1.84
C SER A 112 -5.92 -45.32 1.25
N PHE A 113 -6.86 -44.38 1.08
CA PHE A 113 -8.18 -44.64 0.51
C PHE A 113 -8.09 -45.02 -0.97
N ASN A 114 -7.29 -44.28 -1.75
CA ASN A 114 -7.09 -44.57 -3.17
C ASN A 114 -6.35 -45.90 -3.42
N GLN A 115 -5.49 -46.34 -2.50
CA GLN A 115 -4.83 -47.64 -2.56
C GLN A 115 -5.76 -48.82 -2.27
N GLN A 116 -6.81 -48.62 -1.48
CA GLN A 116 -7.80 -49.67 -1.18
C GLN A 116 -8.89 -49.83 -2.25
N MET A 117 -9.03 -48.83 -3.13
CA MET A 117 -10.02 -48.82 -4.22
C MET A 117 -9.47 -49.30 -5.57
N GLN A 118 -8.19 -49.69 -5.61
CA GLN A 118 -7.52 -50.36 -6.74
C GLN A 118 -7.41 -51.86 -6.48
#